data_AF-A0A8T5F8C1-F1
#
_entry.id   AF-A0A8T5F8C1-F1
#
_cell.length_a   1.000
_cell.length_b   1.000
_cell.length_c   1.000
_cell.angle_alpha   90.00
_cell.angle_beta   90.00
_cell.angle_gamma   90.00
#
_symmetry.space_group_name_H-M   'P 1'
#
loop_
_entity.id
_entity.type
_entity.pdbx_description
1 polymer ?
#
loop_
_entity_poly.entity_id
_entity_poly.type
_entity_poly.pdbx_seq_one_letter_code
_entity_poly.pdbx_strand_id
1 'polypeptide(L)'
;ELLSNLGFHIIKEEHEIGSNSKSDVKMCVEFTSKKFLPPKFAPAGISFIECEVNDKNCTKLITDLDKKVKFANNDKNYLRRLKGKNIDGALILVNDKGSQIKQEIIDIGKKSNFYFWDIHRIFFYCMKVFSHSILENWVSESTLGIVITEQENAIQFEPNNYFTSNFVAIRYSERSKTIEVYFTYFVDCLIDPHKISAQDDALHTENVEAILDDVYSRMEKLTNEFYPDKEKNVTVEIHSLSGFTEDAEFKVKIYSKHYRDWKKLNIGELLIDEHTLFKYSVIPWEAVMDYAFTKKTGLHTKKPQELSNVVFDIEEKFANEFQKAVNTSQITDPFTDKPFITQKNKSFAGYDTLYSAHVTRSPIKQRMIFFSRTKLKIPKIDEIKKIILEVQSDPSYNYNWIGIMSGSGFTHEVIDYVQTFDKQGIGIGLIDAVTKQLTVTKKTNEGKNLNQMFLSECIS
;
A
#
# COMPACT_ATOMS: atom_id res chain seq x y z
N GLU A 1 -22.97 7.82 2.16
CA GLU A 1 -21.65 8.11 1.57
C GLU A 1 -20.48 7.46 2.31
N LEU A 2 -20.24 7.77 3.59
CA LEU A 2 -19.16 7.16 4.38
C LEU A 2 -19.08 5.62 4.20
N LEU A 3 -20.19 4.92 4.46
CA LEU A 3 -20.24 3.46 4.34
C LEU A 3 -19.78 2.98 2.96
N SER A 4 -20.21 3.63 1.88
CA SER A 4 -19.77 3.30 0.53
C SER A 4 -18.27 3.50 0.32
N ASN A 5 -17.70 4.59 0.84
CA ASN A 5 -16.27 4.86 0.70
C ASN A 5 -15.42 3.94 1.59
N LEU A 6 -15.94 3.52 2.75
CA LEU A 6 -15.32 2.51 3.61
C LEU A 6 -15.36 1.09 2.99
N GLY A 7 -16.23 0.88 1.99
CA GLY A 7 -16.29 -0.35 1.20
C GLY A 7 -17.58 -1.16 1.32
N PHE A 8 -18.63 -0.59 1.91
CA PHE A 8 -19.97 -1.17 1.90
C PHE A 8 -20.64 -0.94 0.55
N HIS A 9 -21.01 -2.02 -0.11
CA HIS A 9 -21.92 -1.98 -1.24
C HIS A 9 -23.36 -1.76 -0.73
N ILE A 10 -23.98 -0.67 -1.15
CA ILE A 10 -25.39 -0.41 -0.86
C ILE A 10 -26.23 -1.28 -1.78
N ILE A 11 -26.92 -2.27 -1.20
CA ILE A 11 -27.85 -3.14 -1.93
C ILE A 11 -29.11 -2.33 -2.29
N LYS A 12 -29.64 -1.59 -1.31
CA LYS A 12 -30.78 -0.68 -1.49
C LYS A 12 -30.95 0.30 -0.33
N GLU A 13 -31.28 1.54 -0.68
CA GLU A 13 -31.71 2.62 0.23
C GLU A 13 -33.23 2.52 0.50
N GLU A 14 -33.66 2.97 1.67
CA GLU A 14 -35.07 2.94 2.11
C GLU A 14 -35.72 1.57 1.88
N HIS A 15 -35.26 0.59 2.65
CA HIS A 15 -35.49 -0.82 2.41
C HIS A 15 -36.82 -1.29 3.02
N GLU A 16 -37.75 -1.70 2.15
CA GLU A 16 -39.07 -2.23 2.55
C GLU A 16 -39.02 -3.73 2.87
N ILE A 17 -39.58 -4.10 4.03
CA ILE A 17 -39.61 -5.48 4.52
C ILE A 17 -41.09 -5.89 4.66
N GLY A 18 -41.73 -6.16 3.51
CA GLY A 18 -43.11 -6.65 3.45
C GLY A 18 -44.00 -5.79 2.55
N SER A 19 -45.33 -5.90 2.72
CA SER A 19 -46.35 -5.23 1.89
C SER A 19 -46.93 -3.95 2.51
N ASN A 20 -46.37 -3.44 3.61
CA ASN A 20 -46.75 -2.14 4.18
C ASN A 20 -45.82 -1.04 3.67
N SER A 21 -46.40 0.07 3.19
CA SER A 21 -45.78 1.10 2.34
C SER A 21 -44.98 2.19 3.06
N LYS A 22 -44.46 1.93 4.26
CA LYS A 22 -43.49 2.83 4.91
C LYS A 22 -42.15 2.12 4.99
N SER A 23 -41.07 2.78 4.57
CA SER A 23 -39.72 2.22 4.59
C SER A 23 -39.40 1.66 5.99
N ASP A 24 -39.15 0.36 6.05
CA ASP A 24 -38.96 -0.36 7.31
C ASP A 24 -37.53 -0.26 7.82
N VAL A 25 -36.54 -0.10 6.95
CA VAL A 25 -35.13 0.05 7.32
C VAL A 25 -34.44 1.11 6.47
N LYS A 26 -33.52 1.90 7.02
CA LYS A 26 -32.86 2.99 6.27
C LYS A 26 -32.00 2.49 5.12
N MET A 27 -31.14 1.50 5.34
CA MET A 27 -30.33 0.90 4.26
C MET A 27 -30.09 -0.59 4.48
N CYS A 28 -29.85 -1.30 3.38
CA CYS A 28 -29.35 -2.67 3.37
C CYS A 28 -28.00 -2.69 2.65
N VAL A 29 -26.95 -3.20 3.30
CA VAL A 29 -25.57 -3.11 2.82
C VAL A 29 -24.82 -4.43 2.97
N GLU A 30 -23.77 -4.61 2.17
CA GLU A 30 -22.82 -5.72 2.28
C GLU A 30 -21.39 -5.16 2.21
N PHE A 31 -20.49 -5.56 3.13
CA PHE A 31 -19.10 -5.14 3.02
C PHE A 31 -18.40 -5.91 1.90
N THR A 32 -17.84 -5.19 0.91
CA THR A 32 -17.23 -5.80 -0.29
C THR A 32 -15.84 -5.23 -0.61
N SER A 33 -15.26 -4.45 0.31
CA SER A 33 -13.99 -3.78 0.09
C SER A 33 -12.88 -4.77 -0.21
N LYS A 34 -12.02 -4.40 -1.17
CA LYS A 34 -10.71 -5.04 -1.36
C LYS A 34 -9.57 -4.20 -0.79
N LYS A 35 -9.87 -2.99 -0.31
CA LYS A 35 -8.91 -1.98 0.15
C LYS A 35 -8.85 -1.90 1.66
N PHE A 36 -10.03 -1.91 2.29
CA PHE A 36 -10.23 -1.82 3.73
C PHE A 36 -10.56 -3.20 4.30
N LEU A 37 -10.23 -3.42 5.56
CA LEU A 37 -10.71 -4.55 6.35
C LEU A 37 -12.14 -4.30 6.81
N PRO A 38 -12.95 -5.36 6.97
CA PRO A 38 -14.28 -5.22 7.53
C PRO A 38 -14.18 -4.62 8.95
N PRO A 39 -14.97 -3.59 9.28
CA PRO A 39 -15.07 -3.07 10.64
C PRO A 39 -15.36 -4.18 11.65
N LYS A 40 -14.62 -4.23 12.77
CA LYS A 40 -14.83 -5.27 13.80
C LYS A 40 -16.16 -5.10 14.54
N PHE A 41 -16.65 -3.87 14.62
CA PHE A 41 -17.93 -3.53 15.26
C PHE A 41 -19.07 -3.46 14.24
N ALA A 42 -19.15 -4.43 13.33
CA ALA A 42 -20.23 -4.57 12.35
C ALA A 42 -20.51 -6.05 12.06
N PRO A 43 -21.71 -6.41 11.57
CA PRO A 43 -21.96 -7.78 11.15
C PRO A 43 -21.11 -8.16 9.93
N ALA A 44 -20.74 -9.45 9.83
CA ALA A 44 -19.83 -9.94 8.81
C ALA A 44 -20.45 -10.02 7.40
N GLY A 45 -21.77 -10.26 7.30
CA GLY A 45 -22.49 -10.35 6.03
C GLY A 45 -23.46 -9.21 5.80
N ILE A 46 -24.59 -9.51 5.13
CA ILE A 46 -25.57 -8.48 4.77
C ILE A 46 -26.16 -7.89 6.05
N SER A 47 -26.14 -6.57 6.13
CA SER A 47 -26.49 -5.82 7.34
C SER A 47 -27.55 -4.77 7.05
N PHE A 48 -28.48 -4.64 7.97
CA PHE A 48 -29.37 -3.48 8.01
C PHE A 48 -28.67 -2.29 8.66
N ILE A 49 -28.94 -1.09 8.15
CA ILE A 49 -28.49 0.16 8.76
C ILE A 49 -29.69 0.91 9.28
N GLU A 50 -29.61 1.38 10.51
CA GLU A 50 -30.55 2.33 11.10
C GLU A 50 -29.82 3.53 11.70
N CYS A 51 -30.51 4.66 11.76
CA CYS A 51 -29.99 5.88 12.35
C CYS A 51 -30.93 6.36 13.46
N GLU A 52 -30.39 6.62 14.64
CA GLU A 52 -31.12 7.16 15.78
C GLU A 52 -30.48 8.44 16.31
N VAL A 53 -31.33 9.32 16.82
CA VAL A 53 -30.93 10.64 17.35
C VAL A 53 -30.72 10.61 18.86
N ASN A 54 -31.19 9.58 19.57
CA ASN A 54 -30.92 9.42 21.01
C ASN A 54 -30.98 7.96 21.46
N ASP A 55 -30.33 7.67 22.59
CA ASP A 55 -30.30 6.34 23.21
C ASP A 55 -31.67 5.86 23.74
N LYS A 56 -32.61 6.78 24.00
CA LYS A 56 -33.88 6.53 24.69
C LYS A 56 -34.80 5.54 23.96
N ASN A 57 -34.67 5.42 22.64
CA ASN A 57 -35.50 4.53 21.82
C ASN A 57 -34.79 3.23 21.40
N CYS A 58 -33.52 3.03 21.76
CA CYS A 58 -32.72 1.93 21.22
C CYS A 58 -33.27 0.54 21.58
N THR A 59 -33.82 0.31 22.78
CA THR A 59 -34.38 -1.01 23.14
C THR A 59 -35.57 -1.42 22.25
N LYS A 60 -36.45 -0.46 21.95
CA LYS A 60 -37.57 -0.67 21.04
C LYS A 60 -37.06 -0.90 19.61
N LEU A 61 -36.12 -0.07 19.17
CA LEU A 61 -35.48 -0.24 17.86
C LEU A 61 -34.87 -1.62 17.69
N ILE A 62 -34.06 -2.10 18.66
CA ILE A 62 -33.46 -3.43 18.61
C ILE A 62 -34.54 -4.50 18.49
N THR A 63 -35.60 -4.42 19.29
CA THR A 63 -36.70 -5.38 19.24
C THR A 63 -37.40 -5.39 17.87
N ASP A 64 -37.63 -4.22 17.30
CA ASP A 64 -38.28 -4.08 15.99
C ASP A 64 -37.35 -4.54 14.85
N LEU A 65 -36.05 -4.23 14.92
CA LEU A 65 -35.04 -4.71 13.98
C LEU A 65 -34.86 -6.22 14.05
N ASP A 66 -34.83 -6.81 15.24
CA ASP A 66 -34.70 -8.25 15.43
C ASP A 66 -35.88 -9.00 14.78
N LYS A 67 -37.10 -8.47 14.93
CA LYS A 67 -38.29 -8.98 14.22
C LYS A 67 -38.14 -8.83 12.70
N LYS A 68 -37.64 -7.69 12.21
CA LYS A 68 -37.44 -7.43 10.78
C LYS A 68 -36.41 -8.37 10.17
N VAL A 69 -35.27 -8.58 10.83
CA VAL A 69 -34.22 -9.53 10.41
C VAL A 69 -34.78 -10.96 10.35
N LYS A 70 -35.51 -11.38 11.40
CA LYS A 70 -36.17 -12.70 11.43
C LYS A 70 -37.22 -12.85 10.32
N PHE A 71 -38.01 -11.82 10.04
CA PHE A 71 -38.97 -11.85 8.95
C PHE A 71 -38.26 -11.96 7.59
N ALA A 72 -37.30 -11.08 7.32
CA ALA A 72 -36.50 -11.06 6.11
C ALA A 72 -35.85 -12.42 5.80
N ASN A 73 -35.30 -13.07 6.83
CA ASN A 73 -34.65 -14.38 6.69
C ASN A 73 -35.64 -15.56 6.55
N ASN A 74 -36.92 -15.38 6.89
CA ASN A 74 -37.95 -16.41 6.72
C ASN A 74 -38.77 -16.23 5.44
N ASP A 75 -38.76 -15.03 4.84
CA ASP A 75 -39.45 -14.74 3.59
C ASP A 75 -38.61 -15.15 2.37
N LYS A 76 -39.02 -16.24 1.71
CA LYS A 76 -38.37 -16.76 0.49
C LYS A 76 -38.34 -15.73 -0.65
N ASN A 77 -39.36 -14.89 -0.79
CA ASN A 77 -39.40 -13.85 -1.82
C ASN A 77 -38.43 -12.72 -1.49
N TYR A 78 -38.29 -12.39 -0.20
CA TYR A 78 -37.29 -11.44 0.27
C TYR A 78 -35.87 -11.97 0.02
N LEU A 79 -35.54 -13.19 0.44
CA LEU A 79 -34.23 -13.79 0.20
C LEU A 79 -33.88 -13.91 -1.28
N ARG A 80 -34.86 -14.15 -2.16
CA ARG A 80 -34.61 -14.16 -3.61
C ARG A 80 -34.04 -12.82 -4.12
N ARG A 81 -34.46 -11.68 -3.54
CA ARG A 81 -33.91 -10.36 -3.86
C ARG A 81 -32.45 -10.22 -3.42
N LEU A 82 -32.06 -10.91 -2.35
CA LEU A 82 -30.70 -10.97 -1.83
C LEU A 82 -29.88 -12.15 -2.38
N LYS A 83 -30.32 -12.75 -3.50
CA LYS A 83 -29.66 -13.91 -4.13
C LYS A 83 -29.48 -15.09 -3.17
N GLY A 84 -30.44 -15.27 -2.26
CA GLY A 84 -30.45 -16.36 -1.27
C GLY A 84 -29.58 -16.13 -0.03
N LYS A 85 -28.96 -14.95 0.11
CA LYS A 85 -28.18 -14.60 1.31
C LYS A 85 -29.09 -14.09 2.42
N ASN A 86 -28.78 -14.49 3.65
CA ASN A 86 -29.46 -14.00 4.85
C ASN A 86 -28.93 -12.63 5.28
N ILE A 87 -29.76 -11.91 6.02
CA ILE A 87 -29.37 -10.76 6.83
C ILE A 87 -28.70 -11.29 8.09
N ASP A 88 -27.44 -10.91 8.31
CA ASP A 88 -26.64 -11.37 9.43
C ASP A 88 -26.86 -10.54 10.69
N GLY A 89 -27.23 -9.26 10.55
CA GLY A 89 -27.41 -8.36 11.68
C GLY A 89 -27.74 -6.94 11.26
N ALA A 90 -27.43 -5.99 12.15
CA ALA A 90 -27.66 -4.58 11.93
C ALA A 90 -26.54 -3.71 12.50
N LEU A 91 -26.34 -2.56 11.87
CA LEU A 91 -25.51 -1.48 12.37
C LEU A 91 -26.41 -0.28 12.68
N ILE A 92 -26.36 0.17 13.92
CA ILE A 92 -27.18 1.28 14.43
C ILE A 92 -26.24 2.48 14.62
N LEU A 93 -26.45 3.53 13.83
CA LEU A 93 -25.73 4.78 13.92
C LEU A 93 -26.44 5.69 14.92
N VAL A 94 -25.77 6.04 16.02
CA VAL A 94 -26.37 6.83 17.09
C VAL A 94 -25.72 8.21 17.14
N ASN A 95 -26.54 9.25 16.98
CA ASN A 95 -26.11 10.65 17.10
C ASN A 95 -26.69 11.27 18.38
N ASP A 96 -26.11 10.94 19.53
CA ASP A 96 -26.64 11.40 20.82
C ASP A 96 -25.94 12.65 21.37
N LYS A 97 -25.45 13.57 20.52
CA LYS A 97 -24.71 14.78 20.97
C LYS A 97 -23.59 14.52 22.02
N GLY A 98 -23.04 13.30 22.06
CA GLY A 98 -22.06 12.86 23.06
C GLY A 98 -22.60 12.16 24.30
N SER A 99 -23.91 11.87 24.42
CA SER A 99 -24.44 11.00 25.48
C SER A 99 -23.95 9.56 25.30
N GLN A 100 -23.60 8.92 26.40
CA GLN A 100 -23.19 7.51 26.42
C GLN A 100 -24.39 6.58 26.18
N ILE A 101 -24.26 5.67 25.22
CA ILE A 101 -25.20 4.55 25.05
C ILE A 101 -25.05 3.63 26.27
N LYS A 102 -26.15 3.34 26.96
CA LYS A 102 -26.10 2.47 28.15
C LYS A 102 -25.60 1.07 27.79
N GLN A 103 -24.70 0.51 28.62
CA GLN A 103 -24.13 -0.83 28.41
C GLN A 103 -25.21 -1.92 28.23
N GLU A 104 -26.30 -1.85 28.97
CA GLU A 104 -27.41 -2.80 28.86
C GLU A 104 -27.99 -2.83 27.43
N ILE A 105 -28.06 -1.68 26.75
CA ILE A 105 -28.55 -1.56 25.37
C ILE A 105 -27.54 -2.21 24.40
N ILE A 106 -26.25 -1.97 24.61
CA ILE A 106 -25.17 -2.59 23.82
C ILE A 106 -25.20 -4.11 23.96
N ASP A 107 -25.35 -4.62 25.19
CA ASP A 107 -25.42 -6.05 25.47
C ASP A 107 -26.65 -6.71 24.85
N ILE A 108 -27.79 -6.02 24.83
CA ILE A 108 -29.00 -6.47 24.13
C ILE A 108 -28.75 -6.52 22.62
N GLY A 109 -28.16 -5.48 22.03
CA GLY A 109 -27.83 -5.45 20.60
C GLY A 109 -26.87 -6.58 20.21
N LYS A 110 -25.81 -6.80 20.99
CA LYS A 110 -24.82 -7.85 20.73
C LYS A 110 -25.43 -9.25 20.70
N LYS A 111 -26.44 -9.53 21.54
CA LYS A 111 -27.18 -10.81 21.50
C LYS A 111 -27.94 -11.03 20.19
N SER A 112 -28.33 -9.96 19.51
CA SER A 112 -28.99 -9.98 18.19
C SER A 112 -28.00 -9.72 17.03
N ASN A 113 -26.69 -9.77 17.27
CA ASN A 113 -25.64 -9.42 16.31
C ASN A 113 -25.80 -7.98 15.75
N PHE A 114 -26.26 -7.06 16.60
CA PHE A 114 -26.40 -5.64 16.29
C PHE A 114 -25.30 -4.83 16.95
N TYR A 115 -24.75 -3.89 16.20
CA TYR A 115 -23.61 -3.08 16.63
C TYR A 115 -23.96 -1.61 16.60
N PHE A 116 -23.40 -0.85 17.53
CA PHE A 116 -23.63 0.59 17.65
C PHE A 116 -22.38 1.35 17.23
N TRP A 117 -22.54 2.30 16.31
CA TRP A 117 -21.52 3.31 16.04
C TRP A 117 -22.04 4.64 16.56
N ASP A 118 -21.37 5.13 17.59
CA ASP A 118 -21.50 6.50 18.05
C ASP A 118 -20.76 7.45 17.10
N ILE A 119 -20.82 8.75 17.41
CA ILE A 119 -20.17 9.76 16.59
C ILE A 119 -18.63 9.58 16.53
N HIS A 120 -18.00 9.11 17.61
CA HIS A 120 -16.55 8.91 17.65
C HIS A 120 -16.10 7.79 16.72
N ARG A 121 -16.79 6.64 16.73
CA ARG A 121 -16.47 5.53 15.83
C ARG A 121 -16.78 5.87 14.37
N ILE A 122 -17.85 6.62 14.10
CA ILE A 122 -18.11 7.17 12.76
C ILE A 122 -16.91 8.00 12.30
N PHE A 123 -16.43 8.94 13.13
CA PHE A 123 -15.28 9.78 12.80
C PHE A 123 -13.99 9.01 12.61
N PHE A 124 -13.72 8.02 13.45
CA PHE A 124 -12.55 7.14 13.30
C PHE A 124 -12.53 6.46 11.92
N TYR A 125 -13.67 5.92 11.48
CA TYR A 125 -13.76 5.32 10.14
C TYR A 125 -13.73 6.35 9.00
N CYS A 126 -14.22 7.59 9.23
CA CYS A 126 -14.01 8.69 8.28
C CYS A 126 -12.53 9.01 8.11
N MET A 127 -11.77 9.10 9.22
CA MET A 127 -10.33 9.34 9.19
C MET A 127 -9.58 8.22 8.49
N LYS A 128 -10.03 6.98 8.63
CA LYS A 128 -9.50 5.86 7.85
C LYS A 128 -9.63 6.05 6.35
N VAL A 129 -10.80 6.48 5.88
CA VAL A 129 -11.01 6.80 4.46
C VAL A 129 -10.17 8.01 4.03
N PHE A 130 -10.11 9.05 4.86
CA PHE A 130 -9.35 10.27 4.62
C PHE A 130 -7.85 10.02 4.48
N SER A 131 -7.23 9.32 5.45
CA SER A 131 -5.80 9.00 5.41
C SER A 131 -5.49 8.15 4.17
N HIS A 132 -6.34 7.19 3.80
CA HIS A 132 -6.17 6.44 2.55
C HIS A 132 -6.15 7.37 1.31
N SER A 133 -7.09 8.32 1.23
CA SER A 133 -7.12 9.32 0.14
C SER A 133 -5.89 10.23 0.12
N ILE A 134 -5.36 10.63 1.28
CA ILE A 134 -4.11 11.37 1.39
C ILE A 134 -2.95 10.54 0.86
N LEU A 135 -2.83 9.28 1.30
CA LEU A 135 -1.75 8.40 0.88
C LEU A 135 -1.77 8.16 -0.63
N GLU A 136 -2.95 7.91 -1.23
CA GLU A 136 -3.10 7.79 -2.69
C GLU A 136 -2.61 9.03 -3.42
N ASN A 137 -2.96 10.23 -2.93
CA ASN A 137 -2.50 11.47 -3.52
C ASN A 137 -0.99 11.66 -3.34
N TRP A 138 -0.48 11.38 -2.14
CA TRP A 138 0.92 11.52 -1.76
C TRP A 138 1.85 10.65 -2.60
N VAL A 139 1.43 9.43 -2.93
CA VAL A 139 2.22 8.54 -3.79
C VAL A 139 2.04 8.80 -5.29
N SER A 140 0.97 9.48 -5.71
CA SER A 140 0.62 9.63 -7.14
C SER A 140 1.66 10.37 -7.98
N GLU A 141 2.50 11.18 -7.34
CA GLU A 141 3.56 11.95 -7.99
C GLU A 141 4.86 11.15 -8.20
N SER A 142 4.92 9.90 -7.71
CA SER A 142 6.12 9.07 -7.77
C SER A 142 5.95 7.87 -8.71
N THR A 143 6.96 7.57 -9.53
CA THR A 143 6.98 6.35 -10.36
C THR A 143 6.88 5.06 -9.53
N LEU A 144 7.43 5.05 -8.31
CA LEU A 144 7.34 3.93 -7.36
C LEU A 144 6.04 3.94 -6.52
N GLY A 145 5.19 4.97 -6.68
CA GLY A 145 4.11 5.26 -5.75
C GLY A 145 3.11 4.13 -5.55
N ILE A 146 3.09 3.57 -4.33
CA ILE A 146 2.25 2.42 -3.94
C ILE A 146 1.61 2.68 -2.57
N VAL A 147 0.33 2.31 -2.44
CA VAL A 147 -0.34 2.12 -1.13
C VAL A 147 -0.65 0.63 -0.98
N ILE A 148 -0.20 0.00 0.09
CA ILE A 148 -0.54 -1.38 0.40
C ILE A 148 -1.93 -1.40 1.06
N THR A 149 -2.82 -2.28 0.59
CA THR A 149 -4.16 -2.46 1.18
C THR A 149 -4.12 -2.67 2.70
N GLU A 150 -5.17 -2.27 3.41
CA GLU A 150 -5.23 -2.37 4.87
C GLU A 150 -4.89 -3.78 5.36
N GLN A 151 -3.98 -3.86 6.33
CA GLN A 151 -3.55 -5.13 6.93
C GLN A 151 -3.78 -5.11 8.42
N GLU A 152 -4.17 -6.25 8.96
CA GLU A 152 -4.17 -6.48 10.40
C GLU A 152 -2.70 -6.56 10.88
N ASN A 153 -2.41 -6.00 12.06
CA ASN A 153 -1.10 -6.21 12.69
C ASN A 153 -0.93 -7.69 12.99
N ALA A 154 0.24 -8.24 12.64
CA ALA A 154 0.53 -9.67 12.85
C ALA A 154 0.53 -10.04 14.35
N ILE A 155 0.95 -9.10 15.19
CA ILE A 155 0.89 -9.20 16.65
C ILE A 155 0.00 -8.07 17.14
N GLN A 156 -1.16 -8.43 17.68
CA GLN A 156 -2.08 -7.49 18.33
C GLN A 156 -1.62 -7.27 19.77
N PHE A 157 -1.41 -6.01 20.18
CA PHE A 157 -1.26 -5.68 21.60
C PHE A 157 -2.64 -5.62 22.24
N GLU A 158 -2.76 -6.15 23.46
CA GLU A 158 -4.04 -6.24 24.19
C GLU A 158 -5.23 -6.65 23.29
N PRO A 159 -5.18 -7.83 22.64
CA PRO A 159 -6.17 -8.24 21.63
C PRO A 159 -7.61 -8.39 22.14
N ASN A 160 -7.80 -8.35 23.45
CA ASN A 160 -9.13 -8.34 24.07
C ASN A 160 -9.73 -6.93 24.12
N ASN A 161 -8.88 -5.89 24.05
CA ASN A 161 -9.24 -4.49 24.20
C ASN A 161 -9.21 -3.77 22.85
N TYR A 162 -8.21 -4.07 22.02
CA TYR A 162 -7.98 -3.35 20.77
C TYR A 162 -7.91 -4.25 19.55
N PHE A 163 -8.21 -3.63 18.42
CA PHE A 163 -7.93 -4.14 17.09
C PHE A 163 -7.08 -3.12 16.33
N THR A 164 -5.86 -3.52 15.99
CA THR A 164 -4.89 -2.70 15.27
C THR A 164 -4.75 -3.17 13.83
N SER A 165 -4.93 -2.23 12.90
CA SER A 165 -4.64 -2.39 11.48
C SER A 165 -3.82 -1.23 10.96
N ASN A 166 -3.26 -1.36 9.75
CA ASN A 166 -2.50 -0.27 9.13
C ASN A 166 -2.59 -0.26 7.60
N PHE A 167 -2.34 0.93 7.04
CA PHE A 167 -1.85 1.10 5.67
C PHE A 167 -0.35 1.34 5.70
N VAL A 168 0.31 0.91 4.62
CA VAL A 168 1.71 1.28 4.35
C VAL A 168 1.77 1.87 2.95
N ALA A 169 2.31 3.07 2.82
CA ALA A 169 2.56 3.70 1.54
C ALA A 169 4.06 3.87 1.30
N ILE A 170 4.49 3.71 0.05
CA ILE A 170 5.90 3.74 -0.35
C ILE A 170 6.02 4.63 -1.57
N ARG A 171 7.00 5.53 -1.55
CA ARG A 171 7.37 6.31 -2.74
C ARG A 171 8.86 6.61 -2.78
N TYR A 172 9.35 6.92 -3.97
CA TYR A 172 10.63 7.59 -4.13
C TYR A 172 10.40 9.10 -4.21
N SER A 173 11.12 9.87 -3.40
CA SER A 173 11.06 11.32 -3.36
C SER A 173 12.21 11.92 -4.16
N GLU A 174 11.91 12.56 -5.28
CA GLU A 174 12.93 13.21 -6.11
C GLU A 174 13.64 14.37 -5.38
N ARG A 175 12.92 15.03 -4.45
CA ARG A 175 13.42 16.16 -3.66
C ARG A 175 14.48 15.75 -2.65
N SER A 176 14.21 14.71 -1.85
CA SER A 176 15.16 14.21 -0.85
C SER A 176 16.13 13.17 -1.42
N LYS A 177 15.82 12.59 -2.59
CA LYS A 177 16.50 11.44 -3.20
C LYS A 177 16.52 10.21 -2.28
N THR A 178 15.52 10.09 -1.40
CA THR A 178 15.34 8.96 -0.48
C THR A 178 14.06 8.21 -0.78
N ILE A 179 13.96 7.00 -0.22
CA ILE A 179 12.69 6.28 -0.17
C ILE A 179 11.93 6.75 1.05
N GLU A 180 10.69 7.17 0.84
CA GLU A 180 9.79 7.58 1.91
C GLU A 180 8.77 6.47 2.13
N VAL A 181 8.64 6.02 3.38
CA VAL A 181 7.66 5.00 3.79
C VAL A 181 6.76 5.61 4.85
N TYR A 182 5.46 5.52 4.63
CA TYR A 182 4.45 6.09 5.51
C TYR A 182 3.58 4.97 6.07
N PHE A 183 3.60 4.79 7.38
CA PHE A 183 2.74 3.86 8.10
C PHE A 183 1.59 4.63 8.73
N THR A 184 0.35 4.21 8.46
CA THR A 184 -0.83 4.77 9.12
C THR A 184 -1.54 3.66 9.87
N TYR A 185 -1.44 3.67 11.21
CA TYR A 185 -2.08 2.72 12.10
C TYR A 185 -3.45 3.20 12.55
N PHE A 186 -4.38 2.26 12.69
CA PHE A 186 -5.72 2.44 13.22
C PHE A 186 -5.94 1.46 14.36
N VAL A 187 -6.17 1.99 15.56
CA VAL A 187 -6.45 1.23 16.77
C VAL A 187 -7.91 1.44 17.14
N ASP A 188 -8.75 0.48 16.75
CA ASP A 188 -10.16 0.44 17.12
C ASP A 188 -10.31 -0.25 18.48
N CYS A 189 -11.30 0.16 19.26
CA CYS A 189 -11.60 -0.42 20.56
C CYS A 189 -12.66 -1.50 20.40
N LEU A 190 -12.36 -2.71 20.89
CA LEU A 190 -13.27 -3.85 20.94
C LEU A 190 -14.22 -3.77 22.15
N ILE A 191 -13.84 -2.95 23.13
CA ILE A 191 -14.67 -2.56 24.27
C ILE A 191 -15.48 -1.30 23.87
N ASP A 192 -16.61 -1.08 24.54
CA ASP A 192 -17.40 0.16 24.40
C ASP A 192 -16.49 1.40 24.54
N PRO A 193 -16.46 2.31 23.54
CA PRO A 193 -15.65 3.52 23.57
C PRO A 193 -15.84 4.40 24.81
N HIS A 194 -16.96 4.26 25.52
CA HIS A 194 -17.25 5.03 26.73
C HIS A 194 -16.85 4.32 28.03
N LYS A 195 -16.45 3.05 27.97
CA LYS A 195 -15.71 2.40 29.06
C LYS A 195 -14.25 2.80 29.08
N ILE A 196 -13.80 3.50 28.04
CA ILE A 196 -12.44 3.93 27.88
C ILE A 196 -12.16 5.03 28.88
N SER A 197 -11.55 4.67 30.00
CA SER A 197 -10.85 5.62 30.84
C SER A 197 -9.71 6.20 30.03
N ALA A 198 -9.64 7.54 29.94
CA ALA A 198 -8.48 8.21 29.35
C ALA A 198 -7.16 7.88 30.07
N GLN A 199 -7.23 7.26 31.26
CA GLN A 199 -6.09 6.77 32.02
C GLN A 199 -5.85 5.27 31.90
N ASP A 200 -6.89 4.44 31.76
CA ASP A 200 -6.75 2.96 31.85
C ASP A 200 -6.93 2.23 30.51
N ASP A 201 -7.60 2.85 29.54
CA ASP A 201 -7.96 2.25 28.25
C ASP A 201 -7.49 3.10 27.06
N ALA A 202 -6.81 4.21 27.32
CA ALA A 202 -6.09 4.95 26.30
C ALA A 202 -4.77 4.23 25.97
N LEU A 203 -4.20 4.52 24.81
CA LEU A 203 -2.91 3.93 24.47
C LEU A 203 -1.81 4.48 25.39
N HIS A 204 -1.16 3.57 26.09
CA HIS A 204 0.03 3.81 26.88
C HIS A 204 1.29 3.75 26.00
N THR A 205 2.42 4.11 26.62
CA THR A 205 3.71 4.12 25.94
C THR A 205 4.05 2.74 25.36
N GLU A 206 3.76 1.68 26.12
CA GLU A 206 4.01 0.29 25.75
C GLU A 206 3.21 -0.15 24.51
N ASN A 207 2.00 0.39 24.34
CA ASN A 207 1.18 0.12 23.16
C ASN A 207 1.77 0.79 21.90
N VAL A 208 2.28 2.02 22.05
CA VAL A 208 2.95 2.74 20.96
C VAL A 208 4.30 2.09 20.63
N GLU A 209 5.03 1.62 21.63
CA GLU A 209 6.25 0.81 21.46
C GLU A 209 5.97 -0.48 20.66
N ALA A 210 4.85 -1.15 20.92
CA ALA A 210 4.43 -2.32 20.14
C ALA A 210 4.13 -1.97 18.67
N ILE A 211 3.59 -0.78 18.39
CA ILE A 211 3.43 -0.27 17.02
C ILE A 211 4.81 -0.03 16.37
N LEU A 212 5.75 0.59 17.09
CA LEU A 212 7.11 0.81 16.58
C LEU A 212 7.85 -0.50 16.32
N ASP A 213 7.58 -1.56 17.09
CA ASP A 213 8.11 -2.91 16.85
C ASP A 213 7.57 -3.51 15.54
N ASP A 214 6.28 -3.35 15.26
CA ASP A 214 5.68 -3.75 14.00
C ASP A 214 6.26 -2.95 12.82
N VAL A 215 6.45 -1.63 12.98
CA VAL A 215 7.13 -0.78 11.98
C VAL A 215 8.54 -1.30 11.70
N TYR A 216 9.33 -1.59 12.74
CA TYR A 216 10.69 -2.11 12.59
C TYR A 216 10.70 -3.43 11.81
N SER A 217 9.86 -4.39 12.21
CA SER A 217 9.74 -5.71 11.56
C SER A 217 9.29 -5.61 10.09
N ARG A 218 8.38 -4.68 9.78
CA ARG A 218 7.94 -4.43 8.40
C ARG A 218 9.04 -3.77 7.59
N MET A 219 9.78 -2.83 8.17
CA MET A 219 10.92 -2.17 7.52
C MET A 219 12.07 -3.13 7.24
N GLU A 220 12.28 -4.18 8.05
CA GLU A 220 13.24 -5.25 7.73
C GLU A 220 12.90 -5.92 6.38
N LYS A 221 11.61 -6.17 6.12
CA LYS A 221 11.16 -6.75 4.84
C LYS A 221 11.25 -5.74 3.71
N LEU A 222 10.68 -4.55 3.91
CA LEU A 222 10.63 -3.50 2.89
C LEU A 222 12.02 -3.02 2.48
N THR A 223 12.98 -2.99 3.40
CA THR A 223 14.36 -2.61 3.09
C THR A 223 15.02 -3.60 2.14
N ASN A 224 14.74 -4.90 2.29
CA ASN A 224 15.28 -5.91 1.39
C ASN A 224 14.60 -5.90 0.02
N GLU A 225 13.31 -5.54 -0.02
CA GLU A 225 12.50 -5.55 -1.24
C GLU A 225 12.67 -4.27 -2.06
N PHE A 226 12.72 -3.10 -1.41
CA PHE A 226 12.74 -1.78 -2.04
C PHE A 226 13.98 -0.99 -1.62
N TYR A 227 14.90 -0.82 -2.57
CA TYR A 227 16.11 -0.02 -2.46
C TYR A 227 16.96 -0.39 -1.23
N PRO A 228 17.52 -1.61 -1.20
CA PRO A 228 18.32 -2.08 -0.06
C PRO A 228 19.58 -1.24 0.21
N ASP A 229 20.06 -0.50 -0.79
CA ASP A 229 21.22 0.38 -0.72
C ASP A 229 20.89 1.84 -0.34
N LYS A 230 19.62 2.27 -0.44
CA LYS A 230 19.24 3.67 -0.19
C LYS A 230 18.70 3.91 1.21
N GLU A 231 19.03 5.10 1.72
CA GLU A 231 18.47 5.63 2.97
C GLU A 231 16.95 5.80 2.85
N LYS A 232 16.27 5.56 3.96
CA LYS A 232 14.82 5.62 4.09
C LYS A 232 14.40 6.64 5.13
N ASN A 233 13.33 7.37 4.81
CA ASN A 233 12.62 8.21 5.76
C ASN A 233 11.29 7.54 6.09
N VAL A 234 11.02 7.36 7.38
CA VAL A 234 9.83 6.67 7.85
C VAL A 234 8.95 7.65 8.62
N THR A 235 7.68 7.73 8.24
CA THR A 235 6.65 8.45 9.00
C THR A 235 5.67 7.45 9.58
N VAL A 236 5.31 7.64 10.85
CA VAL A 236 4.31 6.82 11.55
C VAL A 236 3.19 7.73 12.04
N GLU A 237 1.99 7.45 11.57
CA GLU A 237 0.72 8.09 11.94
C GLU A 237 -0.11 7.08 12.72
N ILE A 238 -0.70 7.48 13.85
CA ILE A 238 -1.44 6.57 14.73
C ILE A 238 -2.79 7.19 15.07
N HIS A 239 -3.84 6.54 14.59
CA HIS A 239 -5.23 6.86 14.89
C HIS A 239 -5.73 5.95 16.00
N SER A 240 -6.13 6.50 17.13
CA SER A 240 -6.65 5.73 18.26
C SER A 240 -8.06 6.17 18.62
N LEU A 241 -9.03 5.25 18.56
CA LEU A 241 -10.38 5.52 19.04
C LEU A 241 -10.42 5.75 20.56
N SER A 242 -9.52 5.10 21.32
CA SER A 242 -9.38 5.33 22.76
C SER A 242 -8.59 6.59 23.13
N GLY A 243 -7.91 7.20 22.15
CA GLY A 243 -6.93 8.24 22.40
C GLY A 243 -5.65 7.69 23.03
N PHE A 244 -4.90 8.60 23.66
CA PHE A 244 -3.57 8.35 24.23
C PHE A 244 -3.52 8.86 25.65
N THR A 245 -2.67 8.24 26.47
CA THR A 245 -2.22 8.85 27.72
C THR A 245 -1.29 10.03 27.43
N GLU A 246 -1.23 11.01 28.34
CA GLU A 246 -0.36 12.20 28.15
C GLU A 246 1.09 11.81 27.89
N ASP A 247 1.59 10.78 28.60
CA ASP A 247 2.95 10.30 28.41
C ASP A 247 3.17 9.72 27.01
N ALA A 248 2.25 8.92 26.50
CA ALA A 248 2.32 8.39 25.14
C ALA A 248 2.24 9.51 24.09
N GLU A 249 1.33 10.46 24.27
CA GLU A 249 1.12 11.59 23.36
C GLU A 249 2.35 12.52 23.29
N PHE A 250 2.86 12.97 24.43
CA PHE A 250 3.91 14.01 24.44
C PHE A 250 5.33 13.47 24.28
N LYS A 251 5.61 12.24 24.73
CA LYS A 251 6.99 11.71 24.78
C LYS A 251 7.37 10.86 23.57
N VAL A 252 6.41 10.37 22.77
CA VAL A 252 6.70 9.47 21.63
C VAL A 252 7.70 10.06 20.65
N LYS A 253 7.63 11.35 20.34
CA LYS A 253 8.59 12.02 19.43
C LYS A 253 10.04 12.02 19.92
N ILE A 254 10.22 11.92 21.24
CA ILE A 254 11.53 11.94 21.88
C ILE A 254 12.11 10.53 21.87
N TYR A 255 11.36 9.54 22.38
CA TYR A 255 11.89 8.20 22.54
C TYR A 255 11.86 7.38 21.24
N SER A 256 10.91 7.60 20.32
CA SER A 256 10.75 6.78 19.10
C SER A 256 12.03 6.72 18.28
N LYS A 257 12.75 7.83 18.14
CA LYS A 257 14.04 7.93 17.41
C LYS A 257 15.16 7.07 17.99
N HIS A 258 15.03 6.67 19.24
CA HIS A 258 16.05 5.90 19.99
C HIS A 258 15.55 4.53 20.45
N TYR A 259 14.27 4.23 20.23
CA TYR A 259 13.61 3.02 20.71
C TYR A 259 14.16 1.73 20.07
N ARG A 260 14.48 1.77 18.77
CA ARG A 260 15.13 0.68 18.03
C ARG A 260 16.37 1.17 17.30
N ASP A 261 17.21 0.23 16.88
CA ASP A 261 18.36 0.53 16.02
C ASP A 261 17.91 0.73 14.56
N TRP A 262 17.28 1.88 14.30
CA TRP A 262 16.79 2.28 12.98
C TRP A 262 17.93 2.38 11.95
N LYS A 263 19.14 2.71 12.40
CA LYS A 263 20.32 2.81 11.53
C LYS A 263 20.70 1.46 10.91
N LYS A 264 20.48 0.35 11.62
CA LYS A 264 20.65 -1.00 11.06
C LYS A 264 19.80 -1.24 9.81
N LEU A 265 18.66 -0.55 9.68
CA LEU A 265 17.76 -0.64 8.52
C LEU A 265 17.97 0.49 7.51
N ASN A 266 19.06 1.27 7.64
CA ASN A 266 19.36 2.44 6.84
C ASN A 266 18.22 3.49 6.86
N ILE A 267 17.57 3.65 8.01
CA ILE A 267 16.56 4.69 8.22
C ILE A 267 17.26 5.94 8.75
N GLY A 268 17.28 6.99 7.93
CA GLY A 268 17.91 8.27 8.26
C GLY A 268 17.04 9.12 9.19
N GLU A 269 15.73 9.08 8.98
CA GLU A 269 14.76 9.83 9.75
C GLU A 269 13.53 8.97 10.10
N LEU A 270 13.12 9.03 11.38
CA LEU A 270 11.84 8.53 11.85
C LEU A 270 11.02 9.72 12.39
N LEU A 271 9.84 9.90 11.83
CA LEU A 271 8.88 10.95 12.20
C LEU A 271 7.61 10.32 12.75
N ILE A 272 7.08 10.91 13.81
CA ILE A 272 5.73 10.61 14.32
C ILE A 272 4.85 11.77 13.89
N ASP A 273 3.72 11.48 13.23
CA ASP A 273 2.76 12.51 12.86
C ASP A 273 1.92 12.91 14.09
N GLU A 274 2.39 13.95 14.77
CA GLU A 274 1.78 14.48 16.00
C GLU A 274 0.33 14.94 15.79
N HIS A 275 -0.08 15.30 14.56
CA HIS A 275 -1.43 15.77 14.30
C HIS A 275 -2.49 14.67 14.50
N THR A 276 -2.06 13.41 14.54
CA THR A 276 -2.95 12.25 14.71
C THR A 276 -3.01 11.71 16.13
N LEU A 277 -2.14 12.23 17.01
CA LEU A 277 -2.14 11.89 18.43
C LEU A 277 -3.20 12.65 19.24
N PHE A 278 -3.91 13.61 18.61
CA PHE A 278 -4.97 14.38 19.25
C PHE A 278 -6.34 13.70 19.19
N LYS A 279 -7.18 13.98 20.18
CA LYS A 279 -8.58 13.51 20.22
C LYS A 279 -9.37 14.08 19.05
N TYR A 280 -10.18 13.23 18.40
CA TYR A 280 -11.04 13.56 17.24
C TYR A 280 -12.02 14.73 17.45
N SER A 281 -12.21 15.21 18.69
CA SER A 281 -13.13 16.29 19.06
C SER A 281 -12.71 17.70 18.59
N VAL A 282 -11.55 17.88 17.95
CA VAL A 282 -10.98 19.22 17.62
C VAL A 282 -10.74 19.44 16.12
N ILE A 283 -10.98 18.45 15.26
CA ILE A 283 -10.63 18.52 13.82
C ILE A 283 -11.81 19.09 13.01
N PRO A 284 -11.71 20.18 12.21
CA PRO A 284 -12.84 20.72 11.44
C PRO A 284 -13.39 19.70 10.43
N TRP A 285 -14.44 19.00 10.86
CA TRP A 285 -14.87 17.70 10.32
C TRP A 285 -15.60 17.83 8.98
N GLU A 286 -16.26 18.96 8.71
CA GLU A 286 -16.86 19.22 7.39
C GLU A 286 -15.79 19.21 6.27
N ALA A 287 -14.61 19.80 6.52
CA ALA A 287 -13.51 19.83 5.55
C ALA A 287 -12.85 18.45 5.36
N VAL A 288 -12.73 17.66 6.43
CA VAL A 288 -12.21 16.28 6.37
C VAL A 288 -13.13 15.41 5.54
N MET A 289 -14.44 15.52 5.74
CA MET A 289 -15.44 14.76 5.01
C MET A 289 -15.41 15.12 3.52
N ASP A 290 -15.41 16.41 3.17
CA ASP A 290 -15.33 16.86 1.79
C ASP A 290 -14.06 16.34 1.07
N TYR A 291 -12.91 16.34 1.75
CA TYR A 291 -11.67 15.82 1.17
C TYR A 291 -11.67 14.29 1.04
N ALA A 292 -12.11 13.57 2.08
CA ALA A 292 -12.24 12.10 2.06
C ALA A 292 -13.13 11.62 0.90
N PHE A 293 -14.06 12.47 0.45
CA PHE A 293 -15.05 12.13 -0.56
C PHE A 293 -14.73 12.63 -1.98
N THR A 294 -13.61 13.32 -2.20
CA THR A 294 -13.24 13.87 -3.52
C THR A 294 -12.18 13.08 -4.29
N LYS A 295 -11.30 12.29 -3.64
CA LYS A 295 -10.26 11.50 -4.33
C LYS A 295 -10.42 9.99 -4.09
N LYS A 296 -11.01 9.30 -5.08
CA LYS A 296 -11.51 7.91 -4.99
C LYS A 296 -10.79 6.88 -5.87
N THR A 297 -9.63 7.21 -6.43
CA THR A 297 -9.11 6.44 -7.58
C THR A 297 -8.66 5.04 -7.17
N GLY A 298 -8.00 4.87 -6.00
CA GLY A 298 -7.42 3.60 -5.56
C GLY A 298 -6.49 2.99 -6.60
N LEU A 299 -5.88 3.83 -7.44
CA LEU A 299 -5.05 3.42 -8.56
C LEU A 299 -3.72 2.85 -8.06
N HIS A 300 -3.21 3.44 -6.98
CA HIS A 300 -1.95 3.08 -6.35
C HIS A 300 -2.13 2.03 -5.24
N THR A 301 -3.37 1.73 -4.86
CA THR A 301 -3.67 0.71 -3.84
C THR A 301 -3.46 -0.69 -4.42
N LYS A 302 -2.58 -1.47 -3.80
CA LYS A 302 -2.19 -2.81 -4.25
C LYS A 302 -2.16 -3.76 -3.06
N LYS A 303 -2.50 -5.02 -3.32
CA LYS A 303 -2.31 -6.08 -2.33
C LYS A 303 -0.82 -6.42 -2.22
N PRO A 304 -0.35 -6.94 -1.07
CA PRO A 304 1.04 -7.36 -0.91
C PRO A 304 1.54 -8.32 -2.00
N GLN A 305 0.68 -9.23 -2.48
CA GLN A 305 1.03 -10.21 -3.51
C GLN A 305 1.19 -9.59 -4.91
N GLU A 306 0.74 -8.35 -5.12
CA GLU A 306 0.79 -7.66 -6.41
C GLU A 306 2.05 -6.79 -6.55
N LEU A 307 2.80 -6.57 -5.47
CA LEU A 307 3.94 -5.64 -5.45
C LEU A 307 5.03 -6.00 -6.47
N SER A 308 5.36 -7.28 -6.62
CA SER A 308 6.35 -7.72 -7.61
C SER A 308 5.93 -7.40 -9.04
N ASN A 309 4.63 -7.44 -9.33
CA ASN A 309 4.11 -7.10 -10.66
C ASN A 309 4.17 -5.60 -10.90
N VAL A 310 3.87 -4.78 -9.88
CA VAL A 310 4.00 -3.32 -9.99
C VAL A 310 5.43 -2.91 -10.29
N VAL A 311 6.40 -3.49 -9.57
CA VAL A 311 7.83 -3.22 -9.82
C VAL A 311 8.25 -3.67 -11.21
N PHE A 312 7.76 -4.83 -11.68
CA PHE A 312 8.01 -5.31 -13.03
C PHE A 312 7.39 -4.39 -14.10
N ASP A 313 6.17 -3.89 -13.89
CA ASP A 313 5.50 -2.96 -14.81
C ASP A 313 6.28 -1.64 -14.93
N ILE A 314 6.93 -1.17 -13.87
CA ILE A 314 7.83 -0.01 -13.90
C ILE A 314 9.04 -0.30 -14.80
N GLU A 315 9.65 -1.48 -14.66
CA GLU A 315 10.75 -1.92 -15.52
C GLU A 315 10.32 -2.02 -16.99
N GLU A 316 9.17 -2.64 -17.29
CA GLU A 316 8.66 -2.73 -18.66
C GLU A 316 8.37 -1.36 -19.27
N LYS A 317 7.77 -0.44 -18.50
CA LYS A 317 7.53 0.93 -18.97
C LYS A 317 8.83 1.66 -19.31
N PHE A 318 9.86 1.52 -18.49
CA PHE A 318 11.14 2.18 -18.76
C PHE A 318 11.92 1.52 -19.91
N ALA A 319 11.83 0.19 -20.08
CA ALA A 319 12.37 -0.48 -21.27
C ALA A 319 11.72 0.02 -22.57
N ASN A 320 10.44 0.40 -22.54
CA ASN A 320 9.77 1.01 -23.68
C ASN A 320 10.28 2.44 -23.98
N GLU A 321 10.81 3.19 -23.01
CA GLU A 321 11.48 4.48 -23.26
C GLU A 321 12.75 4.25 -24.08
N PHE A 322 13.59 3.28 -23.70
CA PHE A 322 14.75 2.88 -24.51
C PHE A 322 14.40 2.43 -25.92
N GLN A 323 13.31 1.66 -26.08
CA GLN A 323 12.84 1.27 -27.41
C GLN A 323 12.51 2.50 -28.28
N LYS A 324 11.85 3.51 -27.71
CA LYS A 324 11.56 4.77 -28.42
C LYS A 324 12.85 5.52 -28.75
N ALA A 325 13.80 5.57 -27.83
CA ALA A 325 15.10 6.22 -28.05
C ALA A 325 15.92 5.57 -29.17
N VAL A 326 15.90 4.24 -29.26
CA VAL A 326 16.47 3.50 -30.40
C VAL A 326 15.74 3.83 -31.71
N ASN A 327 14.41 3.79 -31.71
CA ASN A 327 13.61 4.05 -32.91
C ASN A 327 13.76 5.49 -33.43
N THR A 328 14.08 6.44 -32.54
CA THR A 328 14.33 7.85 -32.87
C THR A 328 15.82 8.16 -33.07
N SER A 329 16.69 7.15 -33.06
CA SER A 329 18.15 7.27 -33.20
C SER A 329 18.82 8.15 -32.15
N GLN A 330 18.21 8.31 -30.97
CA GLN A 330 18.87 8.90 -29.80
C GLN A 330 19.88 7.94 -29.18
N ILE A 331 19.62 6.63 -29.29
CA ILE A 331 20.57 5.57 -28.95
C ILE A 331 21.07 4.92 -30.25
N THR A 332 22.35 5.11 -30.54
CA THR A 332 23.06 4.54 -31.69
C THR A 332 24.21 3.65 -31.22
N ASP A 333 24.77 2.87 -32.15
CA ASP A 333 25.96 2.08 -31.84
C ASP A 333 27.18 3.00 -31.60
N PRO A 334 28.01 2.73 -30.58
CA PRO A 334 29.04 3.65 -30.12
C PRO A 334 30.30 3.66 -31.01
N PHE A 335 30.35 2.84 -32.07
CA PHE A 335 31.52 2.75 -32.93
C PHE A 335 31.27 3.29 -34.34
N THR A 336 30.04 3.18 -34.84
CA THR A 336 29.68 3.59 -36.21
C THR A 336 28.48 4.51 -36.30
N ASP A 337 27.89 4.90 -35.18
CA ASP A 337 26.69 5.76 -35.08
C ASP A 337 25.48 5.24 -35.90
N LYS A 338 25.48 3.95 -36.25
CA LYS A 338 24.37 3.32 -36.94
C LYS A 338 23.24 3.05 -35.95
N PRO A 339 21.99 3.17 -36.39
CA PRO A 339 20.85 2.89 -35.53
C PRO A 339 20.76 1.39 -35.22
N PHE A 340 20.42 1.08 -33.97
CA PHE A 340 20.02 -0.26 -33.58
C PHE A 340 18.68 -0.65 -34.25
N ILE A 341 18.54 -1.92 -34.59
CA ILE A 341 17.29 -2.48 -35.12
C ILE A 341 16.66 -3.36 -34.05
N THR A 342 15.49 -2.95 -33.55
CA THR A 342 14.70 -3.71 -32.58
C THR A 342 14.46 -5.15 -33.06
N GLN A 343 14.63 -6.10 -32.14
CA GLN A 343 14.45 -7.53 -32.36
C GLN A 343 13.27 -8.06 -31.54
N LYS A 344 12.78 -9.24 -31.90
CA LYS A 344 11.89 -10.00 -31.01
C LYS A 344 12.65 -10.37 -29.75
N ASN A 345 11.98 -10.26 -28.59
CA ASN A 345 12.52 -10.70 -27.32
C ASN A 345 12.87 -12.20 -27.36
N LYS A 346 13.96 -12.56 -26.67
CA LYS A 346 14.51 -13.91 -26.60
C LYS A 346 14.84 -14.25 -25.16
N SER A 347 14.94 -15.54 -24.87
CA SER A 347 15.37 -16.02 -23.56
C SER A 347 16.89 -16.27 -23.55
N PHE A 348 17.54 -15.91 -22.45
CA PHE A 348 18.93 -16.25 -22.14
C PHE A 348 19.01 -16.76 -20.71
N ALA A 349 19.66 -17.90 -20.49
CA ALA A 349 19.76 -18.59 -19.20
C ALA A 349 18.38 -18.83 -18.54
N GLY A 350 17.35 -19.02 -19.37
CA GLY A 350 15.95 -19.17 -18.93
C GLY A 350 15.22 -17.86 -18.57
N TYR A 351 15.82 -16.70 -18.83
CA TYR A 351 15.22 -15.39 -18.58
C TYR A 351 14.88 -14.67 -19.89
N ASP A 352 13.62 -14.26 -20.04
CA ASP A 352 13.21 -13.47 -21.19
C ASP A 352 13.77 -12.04 -21.11
N THR A 353 14.23 -11.53 -22.25
CA THR A 353 14.62 -10.13 -22.37
C THR A 353 13.39 -9.22 -22.30
N LEU A 354 13.48 -8.12 -21.56
CA LEU A 354 12.53 -7.00 -21.62
C LEU A 354 12.57 -6.32 -22.99
N TYR A 355 13.78 -6.11 -23.50
CA TYR A 355 14.03 -5.45 -24.78
C TYR A 355 15.28 -6.02 -25.45
N SER A 356 15.29 -6.05 -26.78
CA SER A 356 16.40 -6.54 -27.58
C SER A 356 16.53 -5.72 -28.87
N ALA A 357 17.76 -5.34 -29.21
CA ALA A 357 18.08 -4.66 -30.45
C ALA A 357 19.48 -5.01 -30.93
N HIS A 358 19.76 -4.88 -32.23
CA HIS A 358 21.08 -5.20 -32.75
C HIS A 358 21.55 -4.32 -33.93
N VAL A 359 22.85 -4.36 -34.21
CA VAL A 359 23.47 -3.80 -35.41
C VAL A 359 24.33 -4.90 -36.03
N THR A 360 23.90 -5.42 -37.18
CA THR A 360 24.60 -6.54 -37.87
C THR A 360 25.13 -6.18 -39.26
N ARG A 361 24.69 -5.03 -39.82
CA ARG A 361 25.15 -4.48 -41.11
C ARG A 361 26.37 -3.56 -40.97
N SER A 362 27.09 -3.68 -39.86
CA SER A 362 28.34 -2.96 -39.58
C SER A 362 29.49 -3.96 -39.46
N PRO A 363 30.75 -3.60 -39.78
CA PRO A 363 31.89 -4.47 -39.55
C PRO A 363 32.00 -4.93 -38.09
N ILE A 364 31.52 -4.10 -37.16
CA ILE A 364 31.39 -4.42 -35.74
C ILE A 364 29.93 -4.78 -35.47
N LYS A 365 29.66 -6.07 -35.29
CA LYS A 365 28.33 -6.58 -34.97
C LYS A 365 28.06 -6.46 -33.48
N GLN A 366 26.92 -5.91 -33.12
CA GLN A 366 26.61 -5.56 -31.73
C GLN A 366 25.17 -5.90 -31.39
N ARG A 367 24.90 -6.21 -30.13
CA ARG A 367 23.54 -6.32 -29.62
C ARG A 367 23.38 -5.66 -28.27
N MET A 368 22.18 -5.18 -28.03
CA MET A 368 21.72 -4.61 -26.78
C MET A 368 20.55 -5.45 -26.27
N ILE A 369 20.62 -5.87 -25.01
CA ILE A 369 19.62 -6.74 -24.37
C ILE A 369 19.38 -6.30 -22.95
N PHE A 370 18.10 -6.19 -22.57
CA PHE A 370 17.69 -5.81 -21.22
C PHE A 370 16.97 -6.95 -20.52
N PHE A 371 17.24 -7.10 -19.23
CA PHE A 371 16.61 -8.08 -18.36
C PHE A 371 15.97 -7.41 -17.16
N SER A 372 14.86 -7.96 -16.71
CA SER A 372 14.21 -7.56 -15.46
C SER A 372 14.97 -8.10 -14.27
N ARG A 373 15.40 -7.23 -13.36
CA ARG A 373 15.95 -7.61 -12.05
C ARG A 373 14.92 -8.38 -11.25
N THR A 374 13.66 -7.99 -11.32
CA THR A 374 12.55 -8.62 -10.60
C THR A 374 12.39 -10.11 -10.97
N LYS A 375 12.63 -10.50 -12.23
CA LYS A 375 12.53 -11.90 -12.67
C LYS A 375 13.74 -12.77 -12.35
N LEU A 376 14.91 -12.20 -12.07
CA LEU A 376 16.12 -12.97 -11.74
C LEU A 376 15.95 -13.74 -10.42
N LYS A 377 16.55 -14.92 -10.30
CA LYS A 377 16.62 -15.64 -9.00
C LYS A 377 17.70 -15.06 -8.09
N ILE A 378 17.60 -15.35 -6.79
CA ILE A 378 18.65 -15.04 -5.81
C ILE A 378 19.58 -16.26 -5.72
N PRO A 379 20.93 -16.10 -5.65
CA PRO A 379 21.69 -14.84 -5.68
C PRO A 379 21.74 -14.19 -7.08
N LYS A 380 21.48 -12.88 -7.14
CA LYS A 380 21.33 -12.15 -8.42
C LYS A 380 22.62 -12.14 -9.24
N ILE A 381 23.78 -12.06 -8.60
CA ILE A 381 25.09 -12.03 -9.27
C ILE A 381 25.33 -13.31 -10.08
N ASP A 382 24.96 -14.47 -9.54
CA ASP A 382 25.18 -15.75 -10.22
C ASP A 382 24.28 -15.89 -11.45
N GLU A 383 23.04 -15.41 -11.37
CA GLU A 383 22.13 -15.37 -12.52
C GLU A 383 22.62 -14.39 -13.59
N ILE A 384 23.15 -13.23 -13.20
CA ILE A 384 23.79 -12.29 -14.13
C ILE A 384 25.00 -12.94 -14.83
N LYS A 385 25.84 -13.67 -14.09
CA LYS A 385 26.98 -14.40 -14.68
C LYS A 385 26.54 -15.45 -15.70
N LYS A 386 25.47 -16.19 -15.43
CA LYS A 386 24.90 -17.17 -16.38
C LYS A 386 24.43 -16.51 -17.66
N ILE A 387 23.68 -15.40 -17.55
CA ILE A 387 23.25 -14.60 -18.70
C ILE A 387 24.46 -14.16 -19.52
N ILE A 388 25.47 -13.58 -18.87
CA ILE A 388 26.71 -13.13 -19.53
C ILE A 388 27.38 -14.26 -20.30
N LEU A 389 27.51 -15.45 -19.70
CA LEU A 389 28.15 -16.60 -20.35
C LEU A 389 27.39 -17.07 -21.58
N GLU A 390 26.06 -17.18 -21.49
CA GLU A 390 25.23 -17.59 -22.62
C GLU A 390 25.24 -16.55 -23.74
N VAL A 391 25.16 -15.27 -23.38
CA VAL A 391 25.26 -14.16 -24.32
C VAL A 391 26.65 -14.13 -24.99
N GLN A 392 27.72 -14.45 -24.27
CA GLN A 392 29.06 -14.48 -24.85
C GLN A 392 29.27 -15.66 -25.81
N SER A 393 28.49 -16.72 -25.70
CA SER A 393 28.63 -17.93 -26.52
C SER A 393 28.21 -17.76 -27.98
N ASP A 394 27.49 -16.69 -28.32
CA ASP A 394 27.05 -16.39 -29.68
C ASP A 394 28.15 -15.64 -30.47
N PRO A 395 28.84 -16.31 -31.42
CA PRO A 395 29.95 -15.72 -32.15
C PRO A 395 29.50 -14.67 -33.18
N SER A 396 28.19 -14.46 -33.34
CA SER A 396 27.63 -13.52 -34.32
C SER A 396 27.82 -12.06 -33.93
N TYR A 397 28.21 -11.78 -32.68
CA TYR A 397 28.33 -10.43 -32.13
C TYR A 397 29.72 -10.21 -31.53
N ASN A 398 30.32 -9.07 -31.87
CA ASN A 398 31.59 -8.60 -31.31
C ASN A 398 31.39 -7.95 -29.94
N TYR A 399 30.28 -7.21 -29.76
CA TYR A 399 29.94 -6.54 -28.51
C TYR A 399 28.52 -6.85 -28.04
N ASN A 400 28.38 -7.00 -26.72
CA ASN A 400 27.12 -7.26 -26.04
C ASN A 400 26.89 -6.20 -24.96
N TRP A 401 25.83 -5.42 -25.12
CA TRP A 401 25.41 -4.38 -24.19
C TRP A 401 24.25 -4.90 -23.33
N ILE A 402 24.51 -5.23 -22.08
CA ILE A 402 23.57 -5.89 -21.18
C ILE A 402 23.10 -4.88 -20.13
N GLY A 403 21.79 -4.60 -20.11
CA GLY A 403 21.15 -3.80 -19.07
C GLY A 403 20.37 -4.69 -18.11
N ILE A 404 20.62 -4.57 -16.81
CA ILE A 404 19.76 -5.15 -15.78
C ILE A 404 18.90 -4.03 -15.23
N MET A 405 17.60 -4.09 -15.43
CA MET A 405 16.66 -3.04 -15.08
C MET A 405 15.94 -3.35 -13.77
N SER A 406 15.85 -2.39 -12.86
CA SER A 406 15.18 -2.57 -11.56
C SER A 406 14.21 -1.43 -11.27
N GLY A 407 12.97 -1.77 -10.95
CA GLY A 407 11.99 -0.82 -10.38
C GLY A 407 12.10 -0.68 -8.86
N SER A 408 13.07 -1.34 -8.24
CA SER A 408 13.22 -1.45 -6.77
C SER A 408 14.67 -1.29 -6.31
N GLY A 409 15.56 -0.75 -7.14
CA GLY A 409 16.98 -0.58 -6.82
C GLY A 409 17.81 -1.87 -6.83
N PHE A 410 19.04 -1.77 -6.34
CA PHE A 410 20.04 -2.86 -6.37
C PHE A 410 20.73 -2.98 -5.01
N THR A 411 21.25 -4.16 -4.68
CA THR A 411 22.10 -4.32 -3.50
C THR A 411 23.52 -3.82 -3.77
N HIS A 412 24.23 -3.40 -2.72
CA HIS A 412 25.64 -3.01 -2.84
C HIS A 412 26.50 -4.10 -3.50
N GLU A 413 26.27 -5.36 -3.18
CA GLU A 413 27.01 -6.48 -3.80
C GLU A 413 26.88 -6.51 -5.33
N VAL A 414 25.68 -6.24 -5.86
CA VAL A 414 25.43 -6.23 -7.31
C VAL A 414 26.04 -4.97 -7.94
N ILE A 415 25.96 -3.83 -7.24
CA ILE A 415 26.58 -2.57 -7.65
C ILE A 415 28.10 -2.74 -7.76
N ASP A 416 28.75 -3.27 -6.73
CA ASP A 416 30.20 -3.48 -6.66
C ASP A 416 30.68 -4.46 -7.75
N TYR A 417 29.92 -5.53 -7.98
CA TYR A 417 30.18 -6.48 -9.06
C TYR A 417 30.19 -5.78 -10.43
N VAL A 418 29.20 -4.92 -10.73
CA VAL A 418 29.16 -4.20 -12.01
C VAL A 418 30.24 -3.12 -12.12
N GLN A 419 30.55 -2.41 -11.03
CA GLN A 419 31.58 -1.36 -11.04
C GLN A 419 33.00 -1.90 -11.23
N THR A 420 33.23 -3.17 -10.87
CA THR A 420 34.51 -3.85 -11.03
C THR A 420 34.54 -4.79 -12.24
N PHE A 421 33.43 -4.90 -12.98
CA PHE A 421 33.33 -5.79 -14.13
C PHE A 421 34.29 -5.38 -15.25
N ASP A 422 35.10 -6.35 -15.71
CA ASP A 422 36.06 -6.16 -16.78
C ASP A 422 36.12 -7.41 -17.66
N LYS A 423 35.33 -7.39 -18.74
CA LYS A 423 35.36 -8.42 -19.78
C LYS A 423 35.26 -7.76 -21.14
N GLN A 424 36.24 -8.05 -21.99
CA GLN A 424 36.27 -7.56 -23.36
C GLN A 424 35.02 -7.99 -24.13
N GLY A 425 34.45 -7.07 -24.89
CA GLY A 425 33.26 -7.32 -25.71
C GLY A 425 31.94 -7.34 -24.94
N ILE A 426 31.94 -7.02 -23.64
CA ILE A 426 30.73 -7.00 -22.81
C ILE A 426 30.66 -5.71 -22.01
N GLY A 427 29.65 -4.89 -22.28
CA GLY A 427 29.25 -3.80 -21.38
C GLY A 427 28.06 -4.26 -20.54
N ILE A 428 28.16 -4.08 -19.22
CA ILE A 428 27.04 -4.32 -18.30
C ILE A 428 26.68 -3.04 -17.56
N GLY A 429 25.38 -2.76 -17.46
CA GLY A 429 24.84 -1.63 -16.70
C GLY A 429 23.66 -2.04 -15.83
N LEU A 430 23.59 -1.47 -14.63
CA LEU A 430 22.41 -1.52 -13.77
C LEU A 430 21.60 -0.26 -14.00
N ILE A 431 20.33 -0.42 -14.34
CA ILE A 431 19.41 0.65 -14.72
C ILE A 431 18.31 0.72 -13.67
N ASP A 432 18.27 1.78 -12.89
CA ASP A 432 17.19 2.05 -11.93
C ASP A 432 16.04 2.74 -12.67
N ALA A 433 14.93 2.03 -12.87
CA ALA A 433 13.79 2.51 -13.64
C ALA A 433 12.97 3.61 -12.95
N VAL A 434 13.12 3.80 -11.64
CA VAL A 434 12.44 4.87 -10.90
C VAL A 434 13.28 6.14 -10.93
N THR A 435 14.57 6.04 -10.61
CA THR A 435 15.45 7.21 -10.51
C THR A 435 16.17 7.55 -11.80
N LYS A 436 16.05 6.69 -12.80
CA LYS A 436 16.77 6.71 -14.08
C LYS A 436 18.30 6.64 -13.92
N GLN A 437 18.80 6.26 -12.74
CA GLN A 437 20.23 6.14 -12.50
C GLN A 437 20.83 4.95 -13.25
N LEU A 438 21.97 5.19 -13.91
CA LEU A 438 22.77 4.18 -14.58
C LEU A 438 24.07 3.92 -13.82
N THR A 439 24.26 2.69 -13.36
CA THR A 439 25.52 2.24 -12.76
C THR A 439 26.28 1.34 -13.73
N VAL A 440 27.51 1.74 -14.06
CA VAL A 440 28.41 1.05 -14.99
C VAL A 440 29.86 1.18 -14.54
N THR A 441 30.74 0.28 -14.97
CA THR A 441 32.18 0.47 -14.82
C THR A 441 32.70 1.54 -15.78
N LYS A 442 33.09 2.72 -15.29
CA LYS A 442 33.71 3.78 -16.13
C LYS A 442 35.21 3.53 -16.37
N LYS A 443 35.75 2.38 -15.93
CA LYS A 443 37.17 2.02 -16.05
C LYS A 443 37.48 1.34 -17.40
N THR A 444 36.53 0.62 -17.98
CA THR A 444 36.68 -0.08 -19.27
C THR A 444 36.12 0.75 -20.43
N ASN A 445 36.52 0.44 -21.66
CA ASN A 445 35.96 1.12 -22.83
C ASN A 445 34.50 0.72 -23.06
N GLU A 446 34.16 -0.55 -22.84
CA GLU A 446 32.80 -1.06 -22.94
C GLU A 446 31.85 -0.33 -21.98
N GLY A 447 32.25 -0.13 -20.73
CA GLY A 447 31.41 0.57 -19.76
C GLY A 447 31.32 2.08 -20.04
N LYS A 448 32.37 2.73 -20.54
CA LYS A 448 32.30 4.12 -21.01
C LYS A 448 31.35 4.28 -22.20
N ASN A 449 31.42 3.37 -23.17
CA ASN A 449 30.55 3.38 -24.34
C ASN A 449 29.08 3.14 -23.94
N LEU A 450 28.83 2.13 -23.09
CA LEU A 450 27.48 1.87 -22.59
C LEU A 450 26.94 3.07 -21.80
N ASN A 451 27.79 3.73 -21.00
CA ASN A 451 27.42 4.95 -20.31
C ASN A 451 26.92 6.01 -21.29
N GLN A 452 27.73 6.33 -22.31
CA GLN A 452 27.43 7.36 -23.31
C GLN A 452 26.17 7.04 -24.10
N MET A 453 26.01 5.78 -24.54
CA MET A 453 24.84 5.34 -25.28
C MET A 453 23.53 5.58 -24.52
N PHE A 454 23.54 5.45 -23.19
CA PHE A 454 22.31 5.46 -22.40
C PHE A 454 22.01 6.82 -21.75
N LEU A 455 22.84 7.85 -21.97
CA LEU A 455 22.65 9.19 -21.39
C LEU A 455 21.38 9.91 -21.90
N SER A 456 20.78 9.47 -23.01
CA SER A 456 19.50 10.04 -23.46
C SER A 456 18.35 9.71 -22.51
N GLU A 457 18.39 8.52 -21.91
CA GLU A 457 17.32 8.01 -21.03
C GLU A 457 17.71 8.02 -19.55
N CYS A 458 19.02 7.94 -19.26
CA CYS A 458 19.53 7.76 -17.91
C CYS A 458 20.36 8.94 -17.41
N ILE A 459 20.46 9.01 -16.08
CA ILE A 459 21.33 9.92 -15.33
C ILE A 459 22.53 9.11 -14.83
N SER A 460 23.75 9.60 -15.07
CA SER A 460 25.03 8.89 -14.86
C SER A 460 25.85 9.41 -13.69
#